data_AF-A0A958H854-F1
#
_entry.id   AF-A0A958H854-F1
#
_cell.length_a   1.000
_cell.length_b   1.000
_cell.length_c   1.000
_cell.angle_alpha   90.00
_cell.angle_beta   90.00
_cell.angle_gamma   90.00
#
_symmetry.space_group_name_H-M   'P 1'
#
loop_
_entity.id
_entity.type
_entity.pdbx_description
1 polymer ?
#
loop_
_entity_poly.entity_id
_entity_poly.type
_entity_poly.pdbx_seq_one_letter_code
_entity_poly.pdbx_strand_id
1 'polypeptide(L)'
;MARLDVRLLGEPSIQWDGHPWEIARRQARALLFRLAADTSPVPRSQLTFLFWPDAPDTTSRRNLTQRLSLLRRDLPDPSLLQTTATHVHLDREQVCVDVARFRQLLSETGARQVASLVEAVDLYSDSFLVGFSLPNAPEFDQWVHAQRSDLQGLLLDALADLVNHHAETGNIPAAAAAARHALSIDPLDEAMHRRLIRLYTAAGDRAAALQQFETCAAILER
;
A
#
# COMPACT_ATOMS: atom_id res chain seq x y z
N MET A 1 -16.17 3.53 -16.19
CA MET A 1 -15.19 4.36 -15.48
C MET A 1 -15.52 4.26 -14.01
N ALA A 2 -14.55 3.95 -13.15
CA ALA A 2 -14.77 3.97 -11.71
C ALA A 2 -15.21 5.39 -11.31
N ARG A 3 -16.16 5.47 -10.39
CA ARG A 3 -16.71 6.74 -9.90
C ARG A 3 -16.09 7.13 -8.57
N LEU A 4 -15.73 6.15 -7.74
CA LEU A 4 -15.04 6.39 -6.47
C LEU A 4 -13.58 5.97 -6.58
N ASP A 5 -12.66 6.89 -6.35
CA ASP A 5 -11.23 6.61 -6.23
C ASP A 5 -10.82 6.70 -4.76
N VAL A 6 -10.20 5.65 -4.24
CA VAL A 6 -9.68 5.59 -2.88
C VAL A 6 -8.17 5.43 -2.94
N ARG A 7 -7.44 6.39 -2.39
CA ARG A 7 -5.99 6.32 -2.26
C ARG A 7 -5.60 5.99 -0.84
N LEU A 8 -4.76 4.97 -0.67
CA LEU A 8 -4.30 4.45 0.62
C LEU A 8 -2.77 4.32 0.67
N LEU A 9 -2.04 4.40 -0.46
CA LEU A 9 -0.57 4.38 -0.52
C LEU A 9 0.01 5.77 -0.29
N GLY A 10 -0.14 6.23 0.96
CA GLY A 10 0.22 7.56 1.44
C GLY A 10 -0.91 8.15 2.26
N GLU A 11 -1.05 9.48 2.25
CA GLU A 11 -2.12 10.15 3.01
C GLU A 11 -3.47 9.76 2.39
N PRO A 12 -4.38 9.16 3.17
CA PRO A 12 -5.56 8.57 2.57
C PRO A 12 -6.52 9.64 2.06
N SER A 13 -6.96 9.47 0.82
CA SER A 13 -7.91 10.38 0.18
C SER A 13 -9.00 9.61 -0.56
N ILE A 14 -10.14 10.27 -0.70
CA ILE A 14 -11.31 9.72 -1.39
C ILE A 14 -11.73 10.78 -2.41
N GLN A 15 -11.97 10.35 -3.64
CA GLN A 15 -12.51 11.20 -4.70
C GLN A 15 -13.76 10.55 -5.29
N TRP A 16 -14.75 11.36 -5.65
CA TRP A 16 -15.93 10.96 -6.39
C TRP A 16 -16.02 11.76 -7.69
N ASP A 17 -16.05 11.07 -8.83
CA ASP A 17 -16.00 11.67 -10.17
C ASP A 17 -14.89 12.73 -10.28
N GLY A 18 -13.70 12.42 -9.75
CA GLY A 18 -12.51 13.29 -9.73
C GLY A 18 -12.51 14.43 -8.72
N HIS A 19 -13.56 14.57 -7.89
CA HIS A 19 -13.66 15.62 -6.88
C HIS A 19 -13.42 15.08 -5.46
N PRO A 20 -12.72 15.79 -4.57
CA PRO A 20 -12.54 15.35 -3.18
C PRO A 20 -13.87 15.04 -2.50
N TRP A 21 -13.96 13.89 -1.83
CA TRP A 21 -15.12 13.45 -1.08
C TRP A 21 -14.75 13.22 0.38
N GLU A 22 -15.47 13.85 1.31
CA GLU A 22 -15.17 13.73 2.74
C GLU A 22 -16.20 12.88 3.47
N ILE A 23 -15.72 11.84 4.16
CA ILE A 23 -16.51 11.11 5.16
C ILE A 23 -16.12 11.65 6.55
N ALA A 24 -16.96 12.52 7.10
CA ALA A 24 -16.67 13.23 8.36
C ALA A 24 -16.28 12.27 9.51
N ARG A 25 -17.01 11.15 9.65
CA ARG A 25 -16.81 10.19 10.74
C ARG A 25 -15.55 9.35 10.54
N ARG A 26 -14.55 9.57 11.40
CA ARG A 26 -13.25 8.84 11.37
C ARG A 26 -13.39 7.32 11.36
N GLN A 27 -14.25 6.75 12.21
CA GLN A 27 -14.46 5.29 12.24
C GLN A 27 -15.20 4.77 10.98
N ALA A 28 -15.99 5.61 10.30
CA ALA A 28 -16.59 5.24 9.01
C ALA A 28 -15.54 5.25 7.90
N ARG A 29 -14.62 6.23 7.89
CA ARG A 29 -13.43 6.23 7.02
C ARG A 29 -12.57 4.99 7.24
N ALA A 30 -12.27 4.66 8.50
CA ALA A 30 -11.51 3.45 8.82
C ALA A 30 -12.16 2.18 8.27
N LEU A 31 -13.49 2.07 8.35
CA LEU A 31 -14.23 0.95 7.76
C LEU A 31 -14.14 0.95 6.23
N LEU A 32 -14.27 2.11 5.56
CA LEU A 32 -14.08 2.20 4.11
C LEU A 32 -12.66 1.76 3.72
N PHE A 33 -11.63 2.27 4.39
CA PHE A 33 -10.23 1.94 4.10
C PHE A 33 -9.95 0.46 4.33
N ARG A 34 -10.51 -0.13 5.39
CA ARG A 34 -10.44 -1.57 5.62
C ARG A 34 -11.06 -2.36 4.45
N LEU A 35 -12.21 -1.93 3.94
CA LEU A 35 -12.89 -2.60 2.82
C LEU A 35 -12.19 -2.36 1.48
N ALA A 36 -11.52 -1.22 1.31
CA ALA A 36 -10.81 -0.85 0.09
C ALA A 36 -9.43 -1.53 -0.03
N ALA A 37 -8.75 -1.76 1.10
CA ALA A 37 -7.43 -2.37 1.13
C ALA A 37 -7.41 -3.84 0.65
N ASP A 38 -8.52 -4.56 0.81
CA ASP A 38 -8.66 -5.93 0.32
C ASP A 38 -9.54 -5.94 -0.92
N THR A 39 -9.12 -6.70 -1.93
CA THR A 39 -10.00 -6.94 -3.08
C THR A 39 -11.15 -7.85 -2.66
N SER A 40 -10.89 -8.88 -1.85
CA SER A 40 -11.87 -9.91 -1.45
C SER A 40 -12.94 -9.42 -0.46
N PRO A 41 -14.16 -9.99 -0.51
CA PRO A 41 -15.18 -9.69 0.49
C PRO A 41 -14.71 -9.98 1.92
N VAL A 42 -14.96 -9.03 2.82
CA VAL A 42 -14.49 -9.09 4.20
C VAL A 42 -15.58 -9.70 5.09
N PRO A 43 -15.29 -10.75 5.87
CA PRO A 43 -16.24 -11.32 6.82
C PRO A 43 -16.68 -10.29 7.87
N ARG A 44 -17.97 -10.28 8.19
CA ARG A 44 -18.52 -9.40 9.25
C ARG A 44 -17.87 -9.67 10.60
N SER A 45 -17.52 -10.93 10.91
CA SER A 45 -16.81 -11.31 12.13
C SER A 45 -15.44 -10.65 12.24
N GLN A 46 -14.72 -10.55 11.12
CA GLN A 46 -13.43 -9.86 11.07
C GLN A 46 -13.60 -8.36 11.30
N LEU A 47 -14.63 -7.75 10.69
CA LEU A 47 -14.93 -6.32 10.92
C LEU A 47 -15.36 -6.05 12.37
N THR A 48 -16.13 -6.95 12.99
CA THR A 48 -16.50 -6.78 14.40
C THR A 48 -15.29 -6.86 15.31
N PHE A 49 -14.40 -7.84 15.08
CA PHE A 49 -13.18 -7.99 15.86
C PHE A 49 -12.25 -6.79 15.70
N LEU A 50 -12.09 -6.30 14.47
CA LEU A 50 -11.24 -5.14 14.15
C LEU A 50 -11.63 -3.85 14.89
N PHE A 51 -12.94 -3.60 15.05
CA PHE A 51 -13.44 -2.34 15.60
C PHE A 51 -13.95 -2.44 17.05
N TRP A 52 -14.32 -3.63 17.51
CA TRP A 52 -14.90 -3.88 18.83
C TRP A 52 -14.48 -5.26 19.38
N PRO A 53 -13.19 -5.51 19.60
CA PRO A 53 -12.69 -6.83 20.02
C PRO A 53 -13.25 -7.26 21.39
N ASP A 54 -13.42 -6.31 22.31
CA ASP A 54 -13.85 -6.58 23.69
C ASP A 54 -15.38 -6.58 23.88
N ALA A 55 -16.14 -6.26 22.82
CA ALA A 55 -17.58 -6.18 22.92
C ALA A 55 -18.23 -7.57 22.80
N PRO A 56 -19.30 -7.87 23.57
CA PRO A 56 -20.09 -9.07 23.36
C PRO A 56 -20.58 -9.16 21.91
N ASP A 57 -20.60 -10.37 21.34
CA ASP A 57 -20.91 -10.62 19.91
C ASP A 57 -22.24 -9.99 19.45
N THR A 58 -23.28 -10.01 20.28
CA THR A 58 -24.57 -9.35 19.97
C THR A 58 -24.42 -7.83 19.84
N THR A 59 -23.59 -7.22 20.67
CA THR A 59 -23.31 -5.77 20.67
C THR A 59 -22.41 -5.40 19.50
N SER A 60 -21.35 -6.16 19.23
CA SER A 60 -20.44 -5.88 18.12
C SER A 60 -21.14 -5.99 16.77
N ARG A 61 -22.02 -6.98 16.56
CA ARG A 61 -22.85 -7.11 15.34
C ARG A 61 -23.80 -5.94 15.16
N ARG A 62 -24.47 -5.49 16.23
CA ARG A 62 -25.35 -4.31 16.19
C ARG A 62 -24.56 -3.06 15.84
N ASN A 63 -23.40 -2.86 16.46
CA ASN A 63 -22.52 -1.73 16.18
C ASN A 63 -22.03 -1.74 14.73
N LEU A 64 -21.65 -2.89 14.19
CA LEU A 64 -21.26 -3.05 12.79
C LEU A 64 -22.42 -2.69 11.86
N THR A 65 -23.63 -3.18 12.11
CA THR A 65 -24.82 -2.84 11.30
C THR A 65 -25.09 -1.34 11.29
N GLN A 66 -25.04 -0.69 12.47
CA GLN A 66 -25.18 0.76 12.56
C GLN A 66 -24.07 1.48 11.79
N ARG A 67 -22.81 1.04 11.93
CA ARG A 67 -21.67 1.65 11.25
C ARG A 67 -21.74 1.50 9.73
N LEU A 68 -22.18 0.35 9.23
CA LEU A 68 -22.42 0.14 7.80
C LEU A 68 -23.55 1.01 7.26
N SER A 69 -24.63 1.18 8.03
CA SER A 69 -25.71 2.10 7.66
C SER A 69 -25.23 3.56 7.61
N LEU A 70 -24.39 3.98 8.56
CA LEU A 70 -23.77 5.30 8.55
C LEU A 70 -22.84 5.48 7.36
N LEU A 71 -21.96 4.51 7.08
CA LEU A 71 -21.06 4.55 5.93
C LEU A 71 -21.85 4.63 4.62
N ARG A 72 -22.91 3.82 4.47
CA ARG A 72 -23.78 3.85 3.29
C ARG A 72 -24.42 5.22 3.03
N ARG A 73 -24.73 5.97 4.09
CA ARG A 73 -25.26 7.34 3.97
C ARG A 73 -24.17 8.37 3.67
N ASP A 74 -22.96 8.15 4.17
CA ASP A 74 -21.84 9.09 3.99
C ASP A 74 -21.12 8.87 2.63
N LEU A 75 -21.45 7.79 1.89
CA LEU A 75 -20.98 7.54 0.53
C LEU A 75 -21.79 8.34 -0.50
N PRO A 76 -21.17 8.75 -1.63
CA PRO A 76 -21.86 9.48 -2.69
C PRO A 76 -22.92 8.63 -3.40
N ASP A 77 -22.69 7.31 -3.49
CA ASP A 77 -23.67 6.33 -3.97
C ASP A 77 -23.76 5.15 -2.98
N PRO A 78 -24.94 4.90 -2.38
CA PRO A 78 -25.18 3.77 -1.50
C PRO A 78 -24.91 2.39 -2.10
N SER A 79 -24.97 2.24 -3.42
CA SER A 79 -24.75 0.96 -4.11
C SER A 79 -23.29 0.51 -4.10
N LEU A 80 -22.36 1.44 -3.84
CA LEU A 80 -20.92 1.15 -3.72
C LEU A 80 -20.64 0.20 -2.56
N LEU A 81 -21.50 0.18 -1.53
CA LEU A 81 -21.35 -0.71 -0.37
C LEU A 81 -22.29 -1.92 -0.48
N GLN A 82 -21.71 -3.06 -0.81
CA GLN A 82 -22.42 -4.32 -0.96
C GLN A 82 -22.31 -5.16 0.31
N THR A 83 -23.46 -5.56 0.87
CA THR A 83 -23.54 -6.27 2.16
C THR A 83 -24.37 -7.52 2.03
N THR A 84 -23.84 -8.66 2.50
CA THR A 84 -24.58 -9.90 2.69
C THR A 84 -24.75 -10.20 4.19
N ALA A 85 -25.38 -11.32 4.52
CA ALA A 85 -25.50 -11.79 5.90
C ALA A 85 -24.14 -12.03 6.58
N THR A 86 -23.11 -12.38 5.80
CA THR A 86 -21.80 -12.82 6.33
C THR A 86 -20.63 -11.95 5.89
N HIS A 87 -20.74 -11.20 4.79
CA HIS A 87 -19.64 -10.44 4.21
C HIS A 87 -20.03 -9.00 3.84
N VAL A 88 -19.01 -8.16 3.71
CA VAL A 88 -19.11 -6.77 3.24
C VAL A 88 -18.01 -6.54 2.21
N HIS A 89 -18.34 -5.84 1.13
CA HIS A 89 -17.38 -5.45 0.09
C HIS A 89 -17.79 -4.16 -0.59
N LEU A 90 -16.85 -3.59 -1.33
CA LEU A 90 -17.09 -2.47 -2.23
C LEU A 90 -17.37 -2.99 -3.64
N ASP A 91 -18.20 -2.26 -4.38
CA ASP A 91 -18.46 -2.53 -5.80
C ASP A 91 -17.21 -2.23 -6.63
N ARG A 92 -16.54 -3.28 -7.10
CA ARG A 92 -15.26 -3.17 -7.82
C ARG A 92 -15.37 -2.55 -9.21
N GLU A 93 -16.56 -2.52 -9.80
CA GLU A 93 -16.74 -1.86 -11.10
C GLU A 93 -16.80 -0.33 -10.95
N GLN A 94 -17.16 0.13 -9.75
CA GLN A 94 -17.36 1.55 -9.45
C GLN A 94 -16.30 2.12 -8.51
N VAL A 95 -15.53 1.28 -7.83
CA VAL A 95 -14.48 1.70 -6.89
C VAL A 95 -13.10 1.30 -7.41
N CYS A 96 -12.23 2.28 -7.63
CA CYS A 96 -10.81 2.09 -7.85
C CYS A 96 -10.05 2.29 -6.53
N VAL A 97 -9.06 1.44 -6.28
CA VAL A 97 -8.18 1.55 -5.11
C VAL A 97 -6.74 1.40 -5.56
N ASP A 98 -5.88 2.34 -5.17
CA ASP A 98 -4.46 2.32 -5.52
C ASP A 98 -3.74 1.06 -5.03
N VAL A 99 -4.05 0.55 -3.84
CA VAL A 99 -3.51 -0.72 -3.32
C VAL A 99 -3.88 -1.91 -4.21
N ALA A 100 -5.12 -1.95 -4.70
CA ALA A 100 -5.56 -3.00 -5.61
C ALA A 100 -4.86 -2.90 -6.96
N ARG A 101 -4.71 -1.67 -7.49
CA ARG A 101 -3.97 -1.39 -8.73
C ARG A 101 -2.49 -1.75 -8.60
N PHE A 102 -1.86 -1.39 -7.48
CA PHE A 102 -0.47 -1.74 -7.15
C PHE A 102 -0.27 -3.25 -7.20
N ARG A 103 -1.07 -4.03 -6.46
CA ARG A 103 -0.98 -5.51 -6.47
C ARG A 103 -1.25 -6.10 -7.85
N GLN A 104 -2.17 -5.53 -8.62
CA GLN A 104 -2.44 -5.97 -9.99
C GLN A 104 -1.22 -5.75 -10.88
N LEU A 105 -0.60 -4.57 -10.83
CA LEU A 105 0.59 -4.23 -11.62
C LEU A 105 1.76 -5.18 -11.33
N LEU A 106 1.98 -5.52 -10.05
CA LEU A 106 3.01 -6.47 -9.65
C LEU A 106 2.76 -7.90 -10.15
N SER A 107 1.49 -8.26 -10.41
CA SER A 107 1.13 -9.57 -10.96
C SER A 107 1.24 -9.66 -12.49
N GLU A 108 1.51 -8.54 -13.17
CA GLU A 108 1.63 -8.52 -14.63
C GLU A 108 2.91 -9.20 -15.09
N THR A 109 2.80 -10.06 -16.11
CA THR A 109 3.91 -10.82 -16.67
C THR A 109 4.06 -10.58 -18.17
N GLY A 110 5.21 -10.95 -18.73
CA GLY A 110 5.49 -10.85 -20.16
C GLY A 110 5.90 -9.45 -20.59
N ALA A 111 5.54 -9.04 -21.81
CA ALA A 111 6.12 -7.86 -22.47
C ALA A 111 5.90 -6.53 -21.74
N ARG A 112 4.86 -6.42 -20.89
CA ARG A 112 4.62 -5.20 -20.10
C ARG A 112 5.22 -5.21 -18.71
N GLN A 113 5.74 -6.34 -18.23
CA GLN A 113 6.14 -6.53 -16.83
C GLN A 113 6.95 -5.35 -16.28
N VAL A 114 7.99 -4.93 -16.99
CA VAL A 114 8.86 -3.83 -16.56
C VAL A 114 8.12 -2.50 -16.47
N ALA A 115 7.30 -2.17 -17.48
CA ALA A 115 6.51 -0.94 -17.47
C ALA A 115 5.50 -0.94 -16.30
N SER A 116 4.93 -2.11 -16.01
CA SER A 116 3.99 -2.30 -14.90
C SER A 116 4.67 -2.20 -13.53
N LEU A 117 5.89 -2.70 -13.40
CA LEU A 117 6.71 -2.52 -12.20
C LEU A 117 7.04 -1.04 -11.97
N VAL A 118 7.42 -0.30 -13.02
CA VAL A 118 7.66 1.16 -12.91
C VAL A 118 6.39 1.88 -12.45
N GLU A 119 5.24 1.60 -13.08
CA GLU A 119 3.96 2.18 -12.68
C GLU A 119 3.60 1.83 -11.22
N ALA A 120 3.90 0.61 -10.76
CA ALA A 120 3.65 0.18 -9.40
C ALA A 120 4.49 0.95 -8.38
N VAL A 121 5.79 1.13 -8.66
CA VAL A 121 6.69 1.92 -7.80
C VAL A 121 6.24 3.37 -7.74
N ASP A 122 5.87 3.98 -8.88
CA ASP A 122 5.41 5.37 -8.93
C ASP A 122 4.07 5.58 -8.21
N LEU A 123 3.21 4.57 -8.19
CA LEU A 123 1.94 4.61 -7.47
C LEU A 123 2.12 4.61 -5.95
N TYR A 124 3.21 4.01 -5.46
CA TYR A 124 3.52 3.95 -4.04
C TYR A 124 4.20 5.26 -3.59
N SER A 125 3.40 6.23 -3.14
CA SER A 125 3.92 7.54 -2.74
C SER A 125 4.51 7.56 -1.33
N ASP A 126 3.87 6.90 -0.36
CA ASP A 126 4.32 6.79 1.03
C ASP A 126 3.64 5.57 1.70
N SER A 127 3.98 5.30 2.95
CA SER A 127 3.46 4.19 3.74
C SER A 127 1.94 4.17 3.78
N PHE A 128 1.38 2.96 3.75
CA PHE A 128 -0.06 2.74 3.77
C PHE A 128 -0.75 3.48 4.92
N LEU A 129 -1.79 4.26 4.61
CA LEU A 129 -2.55 5.07 5.58
C LEU A 129 -1.67 5.99 6.44
N VAL A 130 -0.61 6.58 5.89
CA VAL A 130 0.22 7.55 6.65
C VAL A 130 -0.66 8.71 7.14
N GLY A 131 -0.40 9.17 8.37
CA GLY A 131 -1.19 10.23 9.00
C GLY A 131 -2.60 9.81 9.49
N PHE A 132 -3.07 8.60 9.20
CA PHE A 132 -4.35 8.09 9.70
C PHE A 132 -4.18 7.07 10.82
N SER A 133 -5.00 7.20 11.85
CA SER A 133 -5.07 6.25 12.98
C SER A 133 -6.50 6.23 13.54
N LEU A 134 -6.84 5.28 14.41
CA LEU A 134 -8.12 5.27 15.10
C LEU A 134 -7.90 5.16 16.62
N PRO A 135 -8.37 6.12 17.44
CA PRO A 135 -8.20 6.05 18.89
C PRO A 135 -8.86 4.80 19.47
N ASN A 136 -8.19 4.16 20.44
CA ASN A 136 -8.69 2.98 21.17
C ASN A 136 -9.09 1.80 20.26
N ALA A 137 -8.32 1.56 19.20
CA ALA A 137 -8.57 0.47 18.24
C ALA A 137 -7.29 -0.35 17.96
N PRO A 138 -6.80 -1.12 18.96
CA PRO A 138 -5.52 -1.83 18.84
C PRO A 138 -5.50 -2.84 17.69
N GLU A 139 -6.62 -3.53 17.43
CA GLU A 139 -6.74 -4.47 16.32
C GLU A 139 -6.66 -3.77 14.95
N PHE A 140 -7.18 -2.54 14.86
CA PHE A 140 -7.04 -1.74 13.66
C PHE A 140 -5.59 -1.32 13.44
N ASP A 141 -4.90 -0.87 14.48
CA ASP A 141 -3.49 -0.49 14.40
C ASP A 141 -2.62 -1.68 14.01
N GLN A 142 -2.85 -2.86 14.60
CA GLN A 142 -2.15 -4.10 14.22
C GLN A 142 -2.38 -4.46 12.76
N TRP A 143 -3.62 -4.36 12.27
CA TRP A 143 -3.94 -4.58 10.86
C TRP A 143 -3.22 -3.58 9.94
N VAL A 144 -3.18 -2.29 10.30
CA VAL A 144 -2.43 -1.27 9.53
C VAL A 144 -0.93 -1.61 9.49
N HIS A 145 -0.35 -2.01 10.62
CA HIS A 145 1.07 -2.42 10.67
C HIS A 145 1.35 -3.62 9.77
N ALA A 146 0.49 -4.64 9.78
CA ALA A 146 0.62 -5.79 8.90
C ALA A 146 0.54 -5.37 7.42
N GLN A 147 -0.44 -4.55 7.03
CA GLN A 147 -0.56 -4.06 5.66
C GLN A 147 0.68 -3.25 5.22
N ARG A 148 1.22 -2.40 6.10
CA ARG A 148 2.46 -1.66 5.81
C ARG A 148 3.62 -2.59 5.54
N SER A 149 3.82 -3.59 6.41
CA SER A 149 4.89 -4.58 6.24
C SER A 149 4.75 -5.35 4.93
N ASP A 150 3.55 -5.84 4.62
CA ASP A 150 3.29 -6.61 3.40
C ASP A 150 3.54 -5.76 2.14
N LEU A 151 3.00 -4.54 2.12
CA LEU A 151 3.10 -3.65 0.96
C LEU A 151 4.54 -3.11 0.78
N GLN A 152 5.28 -2.88 1.86
CA GLN A 152 6.68 -2.50 1.81
C GLN A 152 7.55 -3.64 1.25
N GLY A 153 7.31 -4.89 1.67
CA GLY A 153 8.00 -6.05 1.10
C GLY A 153 7.78 -6.17 -0.40
N LEU A 154 6.53 -6.06 -0.85
CA LEU A 154 6.19 -6.08 -2.27
C LEU A 154 6.87 -4.95 -3.07
N LEU A 155 6.99 -3.75 -2.49
CA LEU A 155 7.70 -2.63 -3.12
C LEU A 155 9.20 -2.90 -3.26
N LEU A 156 9.83 -3.45 -2.22
CA LEU A 156 11.25 -3.80 -2.24
C LEU A 156 11.55 -4.89 -3.28
N ASP A 157 10.68 -5.91 -3.39
CA ASP A 157 10.78 -6.95 -4.42
C ASP A 157 10.68 -6.34 -5.83
N ALA A 158 9.70 -5.46 -6.07
CA ALA A 158 9.52 -4.77 -7.34
C ALA A 158 10.75 -3.91 -7.72
N LEU A 159 11.31 -3.20 -6.75
CA LEU A 159 12.53 -2.40 -6.94
C LEU A 159 13.73 -3.29 -7.25
N ALA A 160 13.88 -4.43 -6.57
CA ALA A 160 14.96 -5.38 -6.84
C ALA A 160 14.86 -5.96 -8.26
N ASP A 161 13.65 -6.25 -8.74
CA ASP A 161 13.41 -6.71 -10.11
C ASP A 161 13.76 -5.62 -11.15
N LEU A 162 13.39 -4.36 -10.89
CA LEU A 162 13.76 -3.23 -11.73
C LEU A 162 15.28 -3.01 -11.77
N VAL A 163 15.97 -3.15 -10.63
CA VAL A 163 17.43 -3.09 -10.57
C VAL A 163 18.06 -4.15 -11.49
N ASN A 164 17.57 -5.39 -11.42
CA ASN A 164 18.10 -6.49 -12.25
C ASN A 164 17.85 -6.23 -13.73
N HIS A 165 16.61 -5.90 -14.09
CA HIS A 165 16.24 -5.66 -15.47
C HIS A 165 17.07 -4.51 -16.08
N HIS A 166 17.19 -3.39 -15.38
CA HIS A 166 17.97 -2.25 -15.87
C HIS A 166 19.47 -2.54 -15.92
N ALA A 167 20.00 -3.33 -14.99
CA ALA A 167 21.39 -3.79 -15.05
C ALA A 167 21.66 -4.68 -16.27
N GLU A 168 20.78 -5.65 -16.54
CA GLU A 168 20.88 -6.59 -17.66
C GLU A 168 20.74 -5.91 -19.02
N THR A 169 19.91 -4.88 -19.11
CA THR A 169 19.71 -4.07 -20.33
C THR A 169 20.76 -2.97 -20.49
N GLY A 170 21.70 -2.83 -19.55
CA GLY A 170 22.77 -1.83 -19.59
C GLY A 170 22.35 -0.41 -19.21
N ASN A 171 21.12 -0.20 -18.73
CA ASN A 171 20.65 1.08 -18.23
C ASN A 171 21.07 1.31 -16.77
N ILE A 172 22.39 1.48 -16.57
CA ILE A 172 22.98 1.66 -15.23
C ILE A 172 22.37 2.83 -14.44
N PRO A 173 22.08 4.01 -15.03
CA PRO A 173 21.44 5.10 -14.29
C PRO A 173 20.08 4.73 -13.69
N ALA A 174 19.23 4.02 -14.44
CA ALA A 174 17.93 3.57 -13.96
C ALA A 174 18.07 2.49 -12.87
N ALA A 175 18.99 1.54 -13.06
CA ALA A 175 19.29 0.53 -12.03
C ALA A 175 19.76 1.18 -10.72
N ALA A 176 20.66 2.17 -10.80
CA ALA A 176 21.15 2.88 -9.63
C ALA A 176 20.05 3.71 -8.93
N ALA A 177 19.13 4.30 -9.70
CA ALA A 177 17.98 5.02 -9.14
C ALA A 177 17.04 4.08 -8.37
N ALA A 178 16.69 2.93 -8.94
CA ALA A 178 15.86 1.93 -8.27
C ALA A 178 16.55 1.39 -6.99
N ALA A 179 17.85 1.10 -7.04
CA ALA A 179 18.60 0.65 -5.88
C ALA A 179 18.67 1.70 -4.75
N ARG A 180 18.85 2.99 -5.09
CA ARG A 180 18.80 4.07 -4.10
C ARG A 180 17.40 4.21 -3.48
N HIS A 181 16.34 4.04 -4.27
CA HIS A 181 14.99 4.05 -3.75
C HIS A 181 14.78 2.90 -2.75
N ALA A 182 15.20 1.68 -3.09
CA ALA A 182 15.14 0.53 -2.19
C ALA A 182 15.88 0.80 -0.87
N LEU A 183 17.09 1.36 -0.93
CA LEU A 183 17.89 1.71 0.26
C LEU A 183 17.33 2.88 1.08
N SER A 184 16.48 3.72 0.50
CA SER A 184 15.76 4.74 1.28
C SER A 184 14.63 4.15 2.11
N ILE A 185 14.12 2.97 1.71
CA ILE A 185 13.07 2.22 2.40
C ILE A 185 13.69 1.24 3.42
N ASP A 186 14.71 0.49 3.00
CA ASP A 186 15.49 -0.41 3.85
C ASP A 186 16.99 -0.06 3.78
N PRO A 187 17.47 0.85 4.65
CA PRO A 187 18.88 1.21 4.70
C PRO A 187 19.81 0.10 5.19
N LEU A 188 19.28 -1.01 5.72
CA LEU A 188 20.07 -2.12 6.26
C LEU A 188 20.30 -3.24 5.23
N ASP A 189 19.76 -3.13 4.01
CA ASP A 189 19.94 -4.14 2.96
C ASP A 189 21.37 -4.09 2.36
N GLU A 190 22.29 -4.81 3.01
CA GLU A 190 23.68 -4.97 2.55
C GLU A 190 23.78 -5.49 1.11
N ALA A 191 22.87 -6.36 0.70
CA ALA A 191 22.89 -6.94 -0.64
C ALA A 191 22.58 -5.88 -1.69
N MET A 192 21.63 -4.99 -1.41
CA MET A 192 21.30 -3.85 -2.26
C MET A 192 22.43 -2.80 -2.28
N HIS A 193 23.06 -2.52 -1.13
CA HIS A 193 24.27 -1.69 -1.07
C HIS A 193 25.37 -2.22 -2.00
N ARG A 194 25.69 -3.51 -1.92
CA ARG A 194 26.69 -4.14 -2.80
C ARG A 194 26.30 -4.09 -4.28
N ARG A 195 25.01 -4.27 -4.60
CA ARG A 195 24.50 -4.12 -5.98
C ARG A 195 24.77 -2.71 -6.48
N LEU A 196 24.43 -1.68 -5.71
CA LEU A 196 24.64 -0.28 -6.08
C LEU A 196 26.13 0.06 -6.26
N ILE A 197 27.01 -0.43 -5.39
CA ILE A 197 28.48 -0.29 -5.54
C ILE A 197 28.98 -0.90 -6.85
N ARG A 198 28.48 -2.09 -7.21
CA ARG A 198 28.83 -2.76 -8.48
C ARG A 198 28.34 -1.98 -9.69
N LEU A 199 27.13 -1.41 -9.62
CA LEU A 199 26.57 -0.57 -10.68
C LEU A 199 27.44 0.68 -10.91
N TYR A 200 27.83 1.40 -9.84
CA TYR A 200 28.74 2.54 -9.96
C TYR A 200 30.11 2.15 -10.52
N THR A 201 30.66 1.03 -10.09
CA THR A 201 31.92 0.51 -10.62
C THR A 201 31.83 0.20 -12.12
N ALA A 202 30.73 -0.43 -12.55
CA ALA A 202 30.49 -0.73 -13.98
C ALA A 202 30.31 0.55 -14.82
N ALA A 203 29.76 1.61 -14.24
CA ALA A 203 29.67 2.94 -14.86
C ALA A 203 31.00 3.72 -14.85
N GLY A 204 32.05 3.22 -14.19
CA GLY A 204 33.33 3.92 -14.03
C GLY A 204 33.32 5.00 -12.92
N ASP A 205 32.24 5.13 -12.17
CA ASP A 205 32.13 6.10 -11.07
C ASP A 205 32.66 5.52 -9.76
N ARG A 206 34.00 5.47 -9.67
CA ARG A 206 34.69 4.95 -8.49
C ARG A 206 34.42 5.77 -7.22
N ALA A 207 34.18 7.07 -7.37
CA ALA A 207 33.90 7.95 -6.24
C ALA A 207 32.56 7.59 -5.58
N ALA A 208 31.50 7.47 -6.39
CA ALA A 208 30.18 7.04 -5.89
C ALA A 208 30.22 5.63 -5.30
N ALA A 209 30.98 4.71 -5.88
CA ALA A 209 31.16 3.36 -5.35
C ALA A 209 31.78 3.36 -3.93
N LEU A 210 32.83 4.16 -3.71
CA LEU A 210 33.48 4.27 -2.40
C LEU A 210 32.56 4.94 -1.37
N GLN A 211 31.89 6.02 -1.74
CA GLN A 211 30.95 6.72 -0.86
C GLN A 211 29.79 5.80 -0.42
N GLN A 212 29.28 4.96 -1.32
CA GLN A 212 28.22 4.01 -0.98
C GLN A 212 28.70 2.91 -0.05
N PHE A 213 29.96 2.47 -0.18
CA PHE A 213 30.59 1.53 0.74
C PHE A 213 30.72 2.13 2.15
N GLU A 214 31.23 3.36 2.26
CA GLU A 214 31.35 4.07 3.53
C GLU A 214 29.99 4.27 4.19
N THR A 215 28.95 4.60 3.41
CA THR A 215 27.58 4.71 3.90
C THR A 215 27.07 3.38 4.46
N CYS A 216 27.31 2.27 3.75
CA CYS A 216 26.94 0.93 4.21
C CYS A 216 27.63 0.58 5.53
N ALA A 217 28.96 0.78 5.61
CA ALA A 217 29.74 0.47 6.81
C ALA A 217 29.25 1.29 8.02
N ALA A 218 29.04 2.60 7.84
CA ALA A 218 28.60 3.49 8.91
C ALA A 218 27.19 3.16 9.44
N ILE A 219 26.32 2.61 8.60
CA ILE A 219 24.97 2.19 9.01
C ILE A 219 25.01 0.87 9.80
N LEU A 220 25.88 -0.07 9.43
CA LEU A 220 26.00 -1.39 10.08
C LEU A 220 26.79 -1.36 11.38
N GLU A 221 27.64 -0.35 11.59
CA GLU A 221 28.41 -0.17 12.83
C GLU A 221 27.59 0.50 13.96
N ARG A 222 26.35 0.92 13.69
CA ARG A 222 25.45 1.55 14.65
C ARG A 222 24.54 0.55 15.35
#